data_AF-A0AAW1J458-F1
#
_entry.id   AF-A0AAW1J458-F1
#
_cell.length_a   1.000
_cell.length_b   1.000
_cell.length_c   1.000
_cell.angle_alpha   90.00
_cell.angle_beta   90.00
_cell.angle_gamma   90.00
#
_symmetry.space_group_name_H-M   'P 1'
#
loop_
_entity.id
_entity.type
_entity.pdbx_description
1 polymer ?
#
loop_
_entity_poly.entity_id
_entity_poly.type
_entity_poly.pdbx_seq_one_letter_code
_entity_poly.pdbx_strand_id
1 'polypeptide(L)'
;MAIDWSSLSLDLICIIALKLETFEDFIYFSVVCRSWNHASFLIKHQWRASSVVPWLLLTENTNEDHKSVREIFNLENNKCYKFNLSEVAETRCWGSVHGWVVMVDRDLNVQLFNPITKALICFLCAMPLCPYADNEEHQFHDYEDYIGWFLSFCLQKFIVITISPVEFVIVVLYDWQGWLLLGMATHHGQR
;
A
#
# COMPACT_ATOMS: atom_id res chain seq x y z
N MET A 1 -31.98 -27.88 -15.76
CA MET A 1 -31.99 -26.44 -16.10
C MET A 1 -30.89 -25.79 -15.28
N ALA A 2 -29.93 -25.13 -15.92
CA ALA A 2 -28.91 -24.40 -15.18
C ALA A 2 -29.56 -23.16 -14.55
N ILE A 3 -29.27 -22.90 -13.27
CA ILE A 3 -29.70 -21.69 -12.59
C ILE A 3 -28.90 -20.53 -13.17
N ASP A 4 -29.59 -19.47 -13.60
CA ASP A 4 -28.96 -18.29 -14.15
C ASP A 4 -28.47 -17.37 -13.02
N TRP A 5 -27.18 -17.46 -12.70
CA TRP A 5 -26.54 -16.61 -11.70
C TRP A 5 -26.31 -15.18 -12.19
N SER A 6 -26.51 -14.90 -13.49
CA SER A 6 -26.32 -13.56 -14.05
C SER A 6 -27.46 -12.59 -13.69
N SER A 7 -28.64 -13.11 -13.32
CA SER A 7 -29.80 -12.32 -12.90
C SER A 7 -29.81 -11.99 -11.40
N LEU A 8 -28.75 -12.29 -10.67
CA LEU A 8 -28.66 -12.01 -9.24
C LEU A 8 -28.63 -10.49 -9.00
N SER A 9 -29.37 -10.01 -8.00
CA SER A 9 -29.36 -8.58 -7.65
C SER A 9 -27.99 -8.16 -7.10
N LEU A 10 -27.63 -6.89 -7.31
CA LEU A 10 -26.37 -6.33 -6.84
C LEU A 10 -26.17 -6.51 -5.33
N ASP A 11 -27.24 -6.35 -4.54
CA ASP A 11 -27.20 -6.51 -3.08
C ASP A 11 -26.79 -7.93 -2.67
N LEU A 12 -27.31 -8.95 -3.36
CA LEU A 12 -26.96 -10.34 -3.08
C LEU A 12 -25.51 -10.64 -3.49
N ILE A 13 -25.06 -10.09 -4.62
CA ILE A 13 -23.66 -10.19 -5.06
C ILE A 13 -22.73 -9.58 -3.99
N CYS A 14 -23.07 -8.40 -3.45
CA CYS A 14 -22.34 -7.77 -2.34
C CYS A 14 -22.31 -8.65 -1.08
N ILE A 15 -23.43 -9.27 -0.70
CA ILE A 15 -23.49 -10.16 0.46
C ILE A 15 -22.59 -11.39 0.26
N ILE A 16 -22.59 -11.98 -0.94
CA ILE A 16 -21.69 -13.10 -1.28
C ILE A 16 -20.24 -12.65 -1.12
N ALA A 17 -19.88 -11.50 -1.67
CA ALA A 17 -18.53 -10.97 -1.58
C ALA A 17 -18.06 -10.78 -0.13
N LEU A 18 -18.94 -10.27 0.74
CA LEU A 18 -18.67 -10.10 2.17
C LEU A 18 -18.49 -11.42 2.95
N LYS A 19 -18.92 -12.55 2.38
CA LYS A 19 -18.80 -13.88 2.98
C LYS A 19 -17.58 -14.67 2.50
N LEU A 20 -16.82 -14.14 1.54
CA LEU A 20 -15.59 -14.79 1.07
C LEU A 20 -14.53 -14.73 2.17
N GLU A 21 -13.89 -15.86 2.46
CA GLU A 21 -12.95 -15.97 3.58
C GLU A 21 -11.51 -15.72 3.16
N THR A 22 -11.17 -15.99 1.89
CA THR A 22 -9.81 -15.88 1.38
C THR A 22 -9.65 -14.70 0.42
N PHE A 23 -8.44 -14.14 0.37
CA PHE A 23 -8.07 -13.14 -0.63
C PHE A 23 -8.20 -13.66 -2.06
N GLU A 24 -7.89 -14.93 -2.30
CA GLU A 24 -7.97 -15.55 -3.62
C GLU A 24 -9.41 -15.57 -4.12
N ASP A 25 -10.34 -16.03 -3.29
CA ASP A 25 -11.76 -16.07 -3.65
C ASP A 25 -12.28 -14.68 -3.96
N PHE A 26 -11.87 -13.67 -3.18
CA PHE A 26 -12.25 -12.28 -3.42
C PHE A 26 -11.72 -11.74 -4.76
N ILE A 27 -10.47 -12.05 -5.10
CA ILE A 27 -9.87 -11.66 -6.37
C ILE A 27 -10.61 -12.36 -7.53
N TYR A 28 -10.78 -13.68 -7.46
CA TYR A 28 -11.47 -14.45 -8.50
C TYR A 28 -12.92 -13.99 -8.68
N PHE A 29 -13.61 -13.69 -7.58
CA PHE A 29 -14.93 -13.08 -7.57
C PHE A 29 -14.95 -11.76 -8.35
N SER A 30 -13.96 -10.89 -8.14
CA SER A 30 -13.91 -9.57 -8.76
C SER A 30 -13.69 -9.60 -10.29
N VAL A 31 -13.24 -10.72 -10.85
CA VAL A 31 -12.91 -10.86 -12.28
C VAL A 31 -13.92 -11.69 -13.07
N VAL A 32 -15.03 -12.14 -12.45
CA VAL A 32 -16.07 -12.94 -13.12
C VAL A 32 -16.74 -12.16 -14.24
N CYS A 33 -17.32 -10.99 -13.93
CA CYS A 33 -17.98 -10.10 -14.89
C CYS A 33 -18.11 -8.69 -14.31
N ARG A 34 -18.63 -7.73 -15.10
CA ARG A 34 -18.73 -6.31 -14.69
C ARG A 34 -19.56 -6.08 -13.43
N SER A 35 -20.66 -6.81 -13.24
CA SER A 35 -21.51 -6.62 -12.05
C SER A 35 -20.83 -7.11 -10.77
N TRP A 36 -20.11 -8.24 -10.84
CA TRP A 36 -19.33 -8.77 -9.72
C TRP A 36 -18.11 -7.91 -9.41
N ASN A 37 -17.42 -7.41 -10.44
CA ASN A 37 -16.37 -6.42 -10.28
C ASN A 37 -16.88 -5.15 -9.59
N HIS A 38 -18.02 -4.61 -10.04
CA HIS A 38 -18.63 -3.44 -9.44
C HIS A 38 -19.02 -3.68 -7.97
N ALA A 39 -19.65 -4.80 -7.66
CA ALA A 39 -19.98 -5.18 -6.29
C ALA A 39 -18.73 -5.26 -5.40
N SER A 40 -17.67 -5.92 -5.88
CA SER A 40 -16.40 -6.02 -5.16
C SER A 40 -15.83 -4.64 -4.86
N PHE A 41 -15.90 -3.70 -5.79
CA PHE A 41 -15.46 -2.32 -5.60
C PHE A 41 -16.23 -1.60 -4.49
N LEU A 42 -17.56 -1.77 -4.44
CA LEU A 42 -18.42 -1.13 -3.43
C LEU A 42 -18.12 -1.60 -2.00
N ILE A 43 -17.84 -2.89 -1.84
CA ILE A 43 -17.69 -3.53 -0.51
C ILE A 43 -16.24 -3.77 -0.09
N LYS A 44 -15.25 -3.46 -0.95
CA LYS A 44 -13.82 -3.72 -0.69
C LYS A 44 -13.30 -3.14 0.63
N HIS A 45 -13.89 -2.05 1.12
CA HIS A 45 -13.52 -1.41 2.38
C HIS A 45 -14.13 -2.09 3.61
N GLN A 46 -15.21 -2.85 3.42
CA GLN A 46 -15.92 -3.57 4.48
C GLN A 46 -15.43 -5.02 4.59
N TRP A 47 -14.99 -5.60 3.47
CA TRP A 47 -14.47 -6.96 3.42
C TRP A 47 -13.10 -7.06 4.10
N ARG A 48 -12.88 -8.17 4.81
CA ARG A 48 -11.61 -8.54 5.43
C ARG A 48 -11.40 -10.05 5.24
N ALA A 49 -10.22 -10.44 4.82
CA ALA A 49 -9.85 -11.86 4.79
C ALA A 49 -9.84 -12.44 6.21
N SER A 50 -10.27 -13.69 6.32
CA SER A 50 -10.18 -14.47 7.57
C SER A 50 -8.79 -15.07 7.77
N SER A 51 -7.93 -15.06 6.75
CA SER A 51 -6.58 -15.62 6.84
C SER A 51 -5.74 -14.88 7.89
N VAL A 52 -5.08 -15.67 8.74
CA VAL A 52 -4.19 -15.20 9.80
C VAL A 52 -2.75 -15.05 9.26
N VAL A 53 -2.47 -15.56 8.06
CA VAL A 53 -1.13 -15.62 7.50
C VAL A 53 -0.92 -14.44 6.55
N PRO A 54 0.15 -13.64 6.73
CA PRO A 54 0.40 -12.49 5.88
C PRO A 54 0.78 -12.94 4.45
N TRP A 55 0.27 -12.21 3.47
CA TRP A 55 0.77 -12.29 2.10
C TRP A 55 1.95 -11.34 1.96
N LEU A 56 3.02 -11.77 1.29
CA LEU A 56 4.27 -11.03 1.19
C LEU A 56 4.36 -10.34 -0.17
N LEU A 57 4.44 -9.02 -0.18
CA LEU A 57 4.82 -8.26 -1.38
C LEU A 57 6.34 -8.46 -1.59
N LEU A 58 6.72 -9.09 -2.70
CA LEU A 58 8.12 -9.33 -3.03
C LEU A 58 8.77 -8.07 -3.59
N THR A 59 10.08 -7.96 -3.38
CA THR A 59 10.90 -6.86 -3.91
C THR A 59 10.91 -6.89 -5.44
N GLU A 60 11.12 -5.72 -6.05
CA GLU A 60 11.23 -5.58 -7.49
C GLU A 60 12.36 -6.46 -8.05
N ASN A 61 12.05 -7.22 -9.11
CA ASN A 61 13.06 -7.96 -9.85
C ASN A 61 13.80 -6.97 -10.75
N THR A 62 15.05 -6.63 -10.40
CA THR A 62 15.88 -5.67 -11.13
C THR A 62 16.23 -6.10 -12.56
N ASN A 63 15.88 -7.33 -12.94
CA ASN A 63 16.17 -7.92 -14.25
C ASN A 63 15.00 -7.86 -15.24
N GLU A 64 13.84 -7.32 -14.84
CA GLU A 64 12.66 -7.21 -15.70
C GLU A 64 12.42 -5.76 -16.14
N ASP A 65 12.20 -5.54 -17.44
CA ASP A 65 11.90 -4.22 -18.02
C ASP A 65 10.58 -3.62 -17.49
N HIS A 66 9.74 -4.43 -16.84
CA HIS A 66 8.40 -4.07 -16.37
C HIS A 66 8.37 -3.73 -14.88
N LYS A 67 8.90 -2.56 -14.53
CA LYS A 67 8.91 -2.01 -13.15
C LYS A 67 7.53 -1.88 -12.48
N SER A 68 6.43 -2.04 -13.23
CA SER A 68 5.07 -1.95 -12.69
C SER A 68 4.51 -3.28 -12.21
N VAL A 69 5.13 -4.42 -12.53
CA VAL A 69 4.65 -5.73 -12.07
C VAL A 69 5.29 -6.06 -10.73
N ARG A 70 4.47 -6.49 -9.78
CA ARG A 70 4.89 -6.95 -8.45
C ARG A 70 4.31 -8.32 -8.18
N GLU A 71 5.07 -9.13 -7.47
CA GLU A 71 4.64 -10.45 -7.03
C GLU A 71 4.19 -10.39 -5.58
N ILE A 72 3.01 -10.95 -5.32
CA ILE A 72 2.51 -11.18 -3.96
C ILE A 72 2.55 -12.69 -3.72
N PHE A 73 3.29 -13.09 -2.70
CA PHE A 73 3.47 -14.48 -2.32
C PHE A 73 2.53 -14.85 -1.17
N ASN A 74 1.70 -15.86 -1.39
CA ASN A 74 0.86 -16.45 -0.36
C ASN A 74 1.61 -17.61 0.31
N LEU A 75 1.89 -17.47 1.60
CA LEU A 75 2.55 -18.47 2.43
C LEU A 75 1.70 -19.73 2.66
N GLU A 76 0.36 -19.64 2.64
CA GLU A 76 -0.51 -20.77 2.97
C GLU A 76 -0.48 -21.87 1.90
N ASN A 77 -0.41 -21.48 0.63
CA ASN A 77 -0.45 -22.41 -0.49
C ASN A 77 0.79 -22.34 -1.40
N ASN A 78 1.80 -21.57 -1.00
CA ASN A 78 3.08 -21.43 -1.70
C ASN A 78 2.91 -20.98 -3.17
N LYS A 79 2.02 -20.01 -3.41
CA LYS A 79 1.76 -19.44 -4.75
C LYS A 79 2.18 -17.97 -4.84
N CYS A 80 2.69 -17.59 -6.00
CA CYS A 80 2.93 -16.20 -6.37
C CYS A 80 1.81 -15.70 -7.29
N TYR A 81 1.33 -14.50 -7.00
CA TYR A 81 0.34 -13.78 -7.80
C TYR A 81 0.98 -12.52 -8.37
N LYS A 82 0.90 -12.35 -9.69
CA LYS A 82 1.43 -11.17 -10.38
C LYS A 82 0.36 -10.09 -10.43
N PHE A 83 0.66 -8.92 -9.87
CA PHE A 83 -0.19 -7.74 -9.93
C PHE A 83 0.51 -6.63 -10.70
N ASN A 84 -0.24 -5.93 -11.54
CA ASN A 84 0.21 -4.65 -12.07
C ASN A 84 -0.01 -3.58 -11.00
N LEU A 85 1.06 -3.25 -10.28
CA LEU A 85 1.12 -2.24 -9.22
C LEU A 85 2.01 -1.08 -9.68
N SER A 86 1.59 -0.37 -10.73
CA SER A 86 2.29 0.83 -11.21
C SER A 86 2.42 1.91 -10.15
N GLU A 87 1.54 1.91 -9.14
CA GLU A 87 1.58 2.85 -8.01
C GLU A 87 2.79 2.63 -7.09
N VAL A 88 3.37 1.42 -7.10
CA VAL A 88 4.55 1.07 -6.32
C VAL A 88 5.84 1.32 -7.11
N ALA A 89 5.73 1.58 -8.42
CA ALA A 89 6.90 1.84 -9.25
C ALA A 89 7.65 3.06 -8.72
N GLU A 90 8.97 2.93 -8.58
CA GLU A 90 9.85 4.01 -8.12
C GLU A 90 9.56 4.53 -6.69
N THR A 91 8.81 3.76 -5.90
CA THR A 91 8.61 4.01 -4.48
C THR A 91 9.36 2.98 -3.65
N ARG A 92 9.84 3.40 -2.48
CA ARG A 92 10.44 2.50 -1.50
C ARG A 92 9.39 2.01 -0.51
N CYS A 93 9.20 0.71 -0.41
CA CYS A 93 8.33 0.10 0.59
C CYS A 93 9.06 -0.02 1.94
N TRP A 94 8.45 0.50 3.00
CA TRP A 94 9.04 0.57 4.35
C TRP A 94 8.43 -0.39 5.36
N GLY A 95 7.31 -1.02 5.01
CA GLY A 95 6.63 -1.98 5.86
C GLY A 95 5.15 -2.09 5.52
N SER A 96 4.47 -2.98 6.21
CA SER A 96 3.03 -3.22 6.02
C SER A 96 2.27 -3.27 7.34
N VAL A 97 1.02 -2.81 7.31
CA VAL A 97 0.11 -2.78 8.45
C VAL A 97 -1.31 -3.07 7.97
N HIS A 98 -1.96 -4.09 8.51
CA HIS A 98 -3.35 -4.44 8.18
C HIS A 98 -3.70 -4.45 6.67
N GLY A 99 -2.80 -4.98 5.83
CA GLY A 99 -2.98 -5.03 4.37
C GLY A 99 -2.62 -3.75 3.60
N TRP A 100 -2.16 -2.73 4.31
CA TRP A 100 -1.59 -1.51 3.73
C TRP A 100 -0.06 -1.58 3.73
N VAL A 101 0.57 -0.93 2.77
CA VAL A 101 2.00 -0.80 2.58
C VAL A 101 2.36 0.67 2.74
N VAL A 102 3.35 0.95 3.59
CA VAL A 102 3.94 2.29 3.69
C VAL A 102 4.95 2.45 2.57
N MET A 103 4.72 3.44 1.72
CA MET A 103 5.58 3.78 0.59
C MET A 103 6.12 5.19 0.78
N VAL A 104 7.34 5.41 0.29
CA VAL A 104 7.94 6.74 0.16
C VAL A 104 8.35 6.93 -1.28
N ASP A 105 7.87 8.00 -1.92
CA ASP A 105 8.23 8.34 -3.30
C ASP A 105 9.51 9.17 -3.38
N ARG A 106 9.93 9.53 -4.60
CA ARG A 106 11.14 10.33 -4.85
C ARG A 106 11.04 11.74 -4.27
N ASP A 107 9.84 12.29 -4.18
CA ASP A 107 9.58 13.60 -3.60
C ASP A 107 9.48 13.53 -2.06
N LEU A 108 9.82 12.38 -1.46
CA LEU A 108 9.76 12.08 -0.03
C LEU A 108 8.34 12.17 0.55
N ASN A 109 7.30 12.06 -0.29
CA ASN A 109 5.95 11.94 0.20
C ASN A 109 5.73 10.54 0.76
N VAL A 110 5.10 10.51 1.94
CA VAL A 110 4.71 9.27 2.58
C VAL A 110 3.33 8.88 2.10
N GLN A 111 3.15 7.63 1.71
CA GLN A 111 1.89 7.12 1.19
C GLN A 111 1.52 5.80 1.89
N LEU A 112 0.23 5.61 2.19
CA LEU A 112 -0.32 4.28 2.47
C LEU A 112 -0.97 3.74 1.20
N PHE A 113 -0.55 2.56 0.78
CA PHE A 113 -1.12 1.89 -0.39
C PHE A 113 -1.67 0.52 -0.03
N ASN A 114 -2.86 0.20 -0.53
CA ASN A 114 -3.42 -1.14 -0.41
C ASN A 114 -3.33 -1.85 -1.79
N PRO A 115 -2.45 -2.84 -1.96
CA PRO A 115 -2.22 -3.52 -3.24
C PRO A 115 -3.45 -4.20 -3.85
N ILE A 116 -4.43 -4.57 -3.01
CA ILE A 116 -5.62 -5.30 -3.43
C ILE A 116 -6.73 -4.32 -3.84
N THR A 117 -7.03 -3.36 -2.97
CA THR A 117 -8.12 -2.40 -3.22
C THR A 117 -7.70 -1.25 -4.13
N LYS A 118 -6.39 -1.13 -4.40
CA LYS A 118 -5.74 0.00 -5.07
C LYS A 118 -5.99 1.35 -4.39
N ALA A 119 -6.45 1.34 -3.15
CA ALA A 119 -6.61 2.56 -2.38
C ALA A 119 -5.23 3.14 -2.08
N LEU A 120 -5.08 4.43 -2.37
CA LEU A 120 -3.88 5.19 -2.10
C LEU A 120 -4.24 6.38 -1.21
N ILE A 121 -3.49 6.54 -0.13
CA ILE A 121 -3.60 7.66 0.79
C ILE A 121 -2.26 8.37 0.78
N CYS A 122 -2.23 9.55 0.17
CA CYS A 122 -1.04 10.39 0.18
C CYS A 122 -1.06 11.27 1.43
N PHE A 123 0.02 11.23 2.18
CA PHE A 123 0.26 12.16 3.25
C PHE A 123 1.28 13.16 2.73
N LEU A 124 0.86 14.43 2.65
CA LEU A 124 1.76 15.52 2.34
C LEU A 124 2.79 15.58 3.46
N CYS A 125 3.89 14.87 3.28
CA CYS A 125 5.08 15.20 4.01
C CYS A 125 5.62 16.42 3.29
N ALA A 126 5.19 17.60 3.72
CA ALA A 126 6.10 18.73 3.73
C ALA A 126 7.19 18.34 4.73
N MET A 127 8.07 17.42 4.31
CA MET A 127 9.38 17.26 4.89
C MET A 127 9.86 18.68 5.08
N PRO A 128 10.07 19.15 6.33
CA PRO A 128 10.77 20.40 6.47
C PRO A 128 12.03 20.15 5.67
N LEU A 129 12.22 20.95 4.61
CA LEU A 129 13.47 21.10 3.90
C LEU A 129 14.52 20.72 4.93
N CYS A 130 15.22 19.58 4.74
CA CYS A 130 16.42 19.36 5.53
C CYS A 130 17.12 20.71 5.51
N PRO A 131 17.50 21.29 6.66
CA PRO A 131 18.22 22.54 6.66
C PRO A 131 19.58 22.28 6.01
N TYR A 132 19.56 22.18 4.68
CA TYR A 132 20.70 22.14 3.79
C TYR A 132 21.08 23.61 3.58
N ALA A 133 21.56 24.14 4.68
CA ALA A 133 22.28 25.37 4.91
C ALA A 133 22.61 25.18 6.40
N ASP A 134 23.60 24.37 6.78
CA ASP A 134 24.93 24.95 7.02
C ASP A 134 26.04 23.90 7.24
N ASN A 135 25.83 22.60 6.99
CA ASN A 135 26.86 21.59 7.27
C ASN A 135 27.57 21.12 5.99
N GLU A 136 28.77 21.64 5.77
CA GLU A 136 29.66 21.38 4.61
C GLU A 136 30.21 19.93 4.50
N GLU A 137 29.80 19.00 5.36
CA GLU A 137 30.45 17.68 5.47
C GLU A 137 29.99 16.61 4.45
N HIS A 138 28.82 16.77 3.81
CA HIS A 138 28.31 15.82 2.82
C HIS A 138 27.91 16.53 1.53
N GLN A 139 28.86 16.66 0.60
CA GLN A 139 28.56 17.09 -0.76
C GLN A 139 27.96 15.92 -1.55
N PHE A 140 26.64 15.93 -1.73
CA PHE A 140 25.99 14.99 -2.66
C PHE A 140 26.23 15.44 -4.10
N HIS A 141 26.55 14.49 -4.98
CA HIS A 141 26.83 14.78 -6.38
C HIS A 141 25.55 15.06 -7.17
N ASP A 142 24.42 14.47 -6.77
CA ASP A 142 23.10 14.77 -7.32
C ASP A 142 21.97 14.58 -6.27
N TYR A 143 20.74 14.88 -6.68
CA TYR A 143 19.54 14.78 -5.83
C TYR A 143 19.17 13.32 -5.50
N GLU A 144 19.50 12.37 -6.37
CA GLU A 144 19.19 10.95 -6.18
C GLU A 144 20.11 10.33 -5.11
N ASP A 145 21.39 10.70 -5.09
CA ASP A 145 22.34 10.35 -4.04
C ASP A 145 21.88 10.89 -2.68
N TYR A 146 21.39 12.14 -2.65
CA TYR A 146 20.82 12.74 -1.45
C TYR A 146 19.58 11.96 -0.96
N ILE A 147 18.63 11.66 -1.85
CA ILE A 147 17.44 10.87 -1.51
C ILE A 147 17.85 9.48 -1.00
N GLY A 148 18.73 8.79 -1.73
CA GLY A 148 19.20 7.47 -1.39
C GLY A 148 19.86 7.42 -0.01
N TRP A 149 20.70 8.41 0.30
CA TRP A 149 21.28 8.61 1.62
C TRP A 149 20.21 8.89 2.67
N PHE A 150 19.31 9.85 2.42
CA PHE A 150 18.26 10.23 3.36
C PHE A 150 17.35 9.04 3.72
N LEU A 151 16.88 8.31 2.70
CA LEU A 151 16.08 7.11 2.86
C LEU A 151 16.86 5.95 3.50
N SER A 152 18.19 5.97 3.55
CA SER A 152 18.97 4.85 4.10
C SER A 152 19.51 5.14 5.50
N PHE A 153 19.73 6.41 5.83
CA PHE A 153 20.41 6.82 7.05
C PHE A 153 19.56 7.71 7.96
N CYS A 154 18.70 8.56 7.41
CA CYS A 154 17.86 9.45 8.21
C CYS A 154 16.53 8.80 8.59
N LEU A 155 15.89 8.08 7.67
CA LEU A 155 14.65 7.35 7.98
C LEU A 155 14.96 6.03 8.68
N GLN A 156 14.63 5.93 9.97
CA GLN A 156 14.79 4.67 10.69
C GLN A 156 13.54 3.79 10.60
N LYS A 157 12.37 4.35 10.93
CA LYS A 157 11.15 3.55 11.13
C LYS A 157 9.89 4.34 10.82
N PHE A 158 8.89 3.60 10.33
CA PHE A 158 7.52 4.05 10.25
C PHE A 158 6.68 3.30 11.29
N ILE A 159 5.88 4.02 12.05
CA ILE A 159 4.87 3.46 12.95
C ILE A 159 3.51 3.90 12.41
N VAL A 160 2.69 2.94 12.03
CA VAL A 160 1.32 3.22 11.58
C VAL A 160 0.35 2.84 12.69
N ILE A 161 -0.39 3.83 13.16
CA ILE A 161 -1.43 3.70 14.17
C ILE A 161 -2.77 3.73 13.44
N THR A 162 -3.57 2.68 13.60
CA THR A 162 -4.91 2.62 13.03
C THR A 162 -5.91 3.18 14.04
N ILE A 163 -6.57 4.30 13.70
CA ILE A 163 -7.61 4.91 14.54
C ILE A 163 -8.97 4.29 14.18
N SER A 164 -9.24 4.12 12.89
CA SER A 164 -10.45 3.50 12.35
C SER A 164 -10.12 2.77 11.04
N PRO A 165 -11.05 2.02 10.40
CA PRO A 165 -10.79 1.34 9.13
C PRO A 165 -10.34 2.26 7.98
N VAL A 166 -10.58 3.57 8.10
CA VAL A 166 -10.26 4.58 7.06
C VAL A 166 -9.39 5.72 7.59
N GLU A 167 -9.05 5.72 8.88
CA GLU A 167 -8.23 6.75 9.51
C GLU A 167 -6.98 6.13 10.13
N PHE A 168 -5.84 6.67 9.69
CA PHE A 168 -4.52 6.25 10.10
C PHE A 168 -3.75 7.46 10.60
N VAL A 169 -2.80 7.22 11.50
CA VAL A 169 -1.74 8.17 11.85
C VAL A 169 -0.42 7.48 11.55
N ILE A 170 0.39 8.09 10.70
CA ILE A 170 1.75 7.62 10.45
C ILE A 170 2.71 8.49 11.24
N VAL A 171 3.45 7.86 12.15
CA VAL A 171 4.59 8.47 12.82
C VAL A 171 5.86 8.04 12.10
N VAL A 172 6.69 9.02 11.72
CA VAL A 172 7.98 8.79 11.09
C VAL A 172 9.08 9.07 12.09
N LEU A 173 9.98 8.12 12.27
CA LEU A 173 11.12 8.23 13.17
C LEU A 173 12.38 8.52 12.34
N TYR A 174 12.95 9.69 12.59
CA TYR A 174 14.20 10.12 11.97
C TYR A 174 15.35 9.99 12.95
N ASP A 175 16.53 9.69 12.43
CA ASP A 175 17.79 9.83 13.16
C ASP A 175 18.61 10.93 12.50
N TRP A 176 18.44 12.14 13.01
CA TRP A 176 19.33 13.25 12.74
C TRP A 176 19.56 14.01 14.05
N GLN A 177 20.74 13.80 14.64
CA GLN A 177 21.20 14.51 15.86
C GLN A 177 20.17 14.59 17.00
N GLY A 178 19.29 13.58 17.14
CA GLY A 178 18.36 13.46 18.28
C GLY A 178 16.99 14.15 18.16
N TRP A 179 16.57 14.61 16.98
CA TRP A 179 15.23 15.21 16.80
C TRP A 179 14.20 14.21 16.27
N LEU A 180 13.03 14.17 16.91
CA LEU A 180 11.88 13.35 16.56
C LEU A 180 10.79 14.23 15.96
N LEU A 181 10.61 14.22 14.63
CA LEU A 181 9.48 14.90 14.00
C LEU A 181 8.30 13.93 13.87
N LEU A 182 7.26 14.16 14.68
CA LEU A 182 6.00 13.41 14.60
C LEU A 182 5.13 14.02 13.48
N GLY A 183 5.19 13.45 12.28
CA GLY A 183 4.17 13.70 11.26
C GLY A 183 2.82 13.14 11.73
N MET A 184 1.73 13.87 11.53
CA MET A 184 0.38 13.34 11.65
C MET A 184 -0.35 13.67 10.37
N ALA A 185 -0.99 12.68 9.79
CA ALA A 185 -1.73 12.90 8.58
C ALA A 185 -2.95 11.97 8.59
N THR A 186 -4.14 12.57 8.48
CA THR A 186 -5.43 11.89 8.59
C THR A 186 -6.12 11.93 7.24
N HIS A 187 -6.65 10.78 6.80
CA HIS A 187 -7.44 10.70 5.59
C HIS A 187 -8.92 10.81 5.93
N HIS A 188 -9.52 11.95 5.63
CA HIS A 188 -10.97 12.05 5.55
C HIS A 188 -11.39 11.57 4.16
N GLY A 189 -11.95 10.36 4.09
CA GLY A 189 -12.44 9.81 2.83
C GLY A 189 -13.31 10.82 2.09
N GLN A 190 -12.93 11.16 0.85
CA GLN A 190 -13.83 11.88 -0.03
C GLN A 190 -15.04 10.99 -0.32
N ARG A 191 -16.22 11.56 -0.06
CA ARG A 191 -17.54 10.97 -0.32
C ARG A 191 -17.78 10.76 -1.81
#